data_AF-A0A926F2B2-F1
#
_entry.id   AF-A0A926F2B2-F1
#
_cell.length_a   1.000
_cell.length_b   1.000
_cell.length_c   1.000
_cell.angle_alpha   90.00
_cell.angle_beta   90.00
_cell.angle_gamma   90.00
#
_symmetry.space_group_name_H-M   'P 1'
#
loop_
_entity.id
_entity.type
_entity.pdbx_description
1 polymer ?
#
loop_
_entity_poly.entity_id
_entity_poly.type
_entity_poly.pdbx_seq_one_letter_code
_entity_poly.pdbx_strand_id
1 'polypeptide(L)'
;MFTIIGIMLTGMLTGYLLRNKKLSWIHRIITLLIWLLLFLLGIDVGGNQAIIRGLHSIGLEAFIITLAAVAGSTLAAWVLWYFLYIRNKKDNAINPVRHDDANAMNGKEVQS
;
A
#
# COMPACT_ATOMS: atom_id res chain seq x y z
N MET A 1 11.45 20.52 -3.02
CA MET A 1 11.53 19.22 -2.31
C MET A 1 11.42 19.40 -0.79
N PHE A 2 12.23 20.26 -0.18
CA PHE A 2 12.15 20.57 1.25
C PHE A 2 10.76 21.04 1.72
N THR A 3 10.05 21.82 0.92
CA THR A 3 8.68 22.25 1.25
C THR A 3 7.74 21.06 1.39
N ILE A 4 7.82 20.08 0.50
CA ILE A 4 6.99 18.87 0.53
C ILE A 4 7.30 18.06 1.80
N ILE A 5 8.59 17.88 2.11
CA ILE A 5 9.06 17.17 3.31
C ILE A 5 8.59 17.90 4.57
N GLY A 6 8.69 19.23 4.60
CA GLY A 6 8.24 20.07 5.71
C GLY A 6 6.74 19.93 5.94
N ILE A 7 5.92 20.03 4.88
CA ILE A 7 4.47 19.87 4.98
C ILE A 7 4.10 18.45 5.44
N MET A 8 4.84 17.42 5.02
CA MET A 8 4.60 16.05 5.44
C MET A 8 4.90 15.83 6.93
N LEU A 9 6.02 16.38 7.40
CA LEU A 9 6.39 16.37 8.83
C LEU A 9 5.35 17.12 9.68
N THR A 10 4.93 18.31 9.22
CA THR A 10 3.89 19.08 9.90
C THR A 10 2.56 18.32 9.92
N GLY A 11 2.16 17.70 8.81
CA GLY A 11 0.92 16.91 8.73
C GLY A 11 0.91 15.71 9.68
N MET A 12 2.04 15.01 9.80
CA MET A 12 2.20 13.91 10.76
C MET A 12 2.12 14.40 12.21
N LEU A 13 2.76 15.53 12.54
CA LEU A 13 2.72 16.12 13.87
C LEU A 13 1.30 16.58 14.25
N THR A 14 0.61 17.26 13.32
CA THR A 14 -0.78 17.70 13.50
C THR A 14 -1.73 16.52 13.64
N GLY A 15 -1.56 15.47 12.83
CA GLY A 15 -2.34 14.23 12.93
C GLY A 15 -2.12 13.47 14.24
N TYR A 16 -0.88 13.48 14.76
CA TYR A 16 -0.56 12.88 16.06
C TYR A 16 -1.22 13.64 17.22
N LEU A 17 -1.22 14.98 17.17
CA LEU A 17 -1.83 15.82 18.19
C LEU A 17 -3.37 15.72 18.21
N LEU A 18 -4.00 15.51 17.05
CA LEU A 18 -5.45 15.33 16.90
C LEU A 18 -5.96 13.90 17.19
N ARG A 19 -5.06 12.94 17.49
CA ARG A 19 -5.40 11.53 17.71
C ARG A 19 -6.35 11.27 18.89
N ASN A 20 -6.40 12.18 19.86
CA ASN A 20 -7.13 11.98 21.12
C ASN A 20 -8.60 12.45 21.11
N LYS A 21 -9.08 13.05 20.01
CA LYS A 21 -10.50 13.44 19.85
C LYS A 21 -11.21 12.38 19.01
N LYS A 22 -12.46 12.02 19.34
CA LYS A 22 -13.28 11.15 18.48
C LYS A 22 -13.53 11.85 17.13
N LEU A 23 -12.73 11.53 16.13
CA LEU A 23 -12.73 12.13 14.79
C LEU A 23 -13.93 11.68 13.92
N SER A 24 -15.02 11.16 14.48
CA SER A 24 -16.17 10.72 13.67
C SER A 24 -16.81 11.88 12.89
N TRP A 25 -16.72 13.11 13.41
CA TRP A 25 -17.18 14.30 12.69
C TRP A 25 -16.25 14.64 11.51
N ILE A 26 -14.92 14.53 11.66
CA ILE A 26 -14.01 14.80 10.53
C ILE A 26 -14.25 13.81 9.40
N HIS A 27 -14.48 12.54 9.73
CA HIS A 27 -14.78 11.52 8.74
C HIS A 27 -16.06 11.85 7.98
N ARG A 28 -17.10 12.31 8.68
CA ARG A 28 -18.35 12.75 8.06
C ARG A 28 -18.16 13.95 7.13
N ILE A 29 -17.36 14.93 7.53
CA ILE A 29 -17.02 16.10 6.69
C ILE A 29 -16.22 15.66 5.46
N ILE A 30 -15.21 14.80 5.61
CA ILE A 30 -14.39 14.30 4.52
C ILE A 30 -15.26 13.56 3.50
N THR A 31 -16.13 12.66 3.95
CA THR A 31 -17.05 11.94 3.06
C THR A 31 -18.00 12.89 2.32
N LEU A 32 -18.54 13.92 2.99
CA LEU A 32 -19.34 14.95 2.32
C LEU A 32 -18.53 15.74 1.29
N LEU A 33 -17.28 16.08 1.61
CA LEU A 33 -16.37 16.80 0.70
C LEU A 33 -16.02 15.97 -0.53
N ILE A 34 -15.72 14.68 -0.34
CA ILE A 34 -15.46 13.73 -1.43
C ILE A 34 -16.69 13.64 -2.33
N TRP A 35 -17.89 13.49 -1.74
CA TRP A 35 -19.13 13.44 -2.50
C TRP A 35 -19.37 14.72 -3.30
N LEU A 36 -19.14 15.88 -2.70
CA LEU A 36 -19.25 17.18 -3.37
C LEU A 36 -18.21 17.34 -4.50
N LEU A 37 -16.94 16.99 -4.25
CA LEU A 37 -15.88 17.05 -5.26
C LEU A 37 -16.17 16.11 -6.44
N LEU A 38 -16.62 14.89 -6.16
CA LEU A 38 -17.04 13.93 -7.20
C LEU A 38 -18.21 14.45 -8.02
N PHE A 39 -19.18 15.11 -7.36
CA PHE A 39 -20.32 15.70 -8.05
C PHE A 39 -19.90 16.87 -8.95
N LEU A 40 -19.08 17.80 -8.44
CA LEU A 40 -18.53 18.91 -9.23
C LEU A 40 -17.71 18.39 -10.41
N LEU A 41 -16.84 17.41 -10.17
CA LEU A 41 -16.04 16.77 -11.21
C LEU A 41 -16.93 16.11 -12.27
N GLY A 42 -18.01 15.44 -11.86
CA GLY A 42 -18.96 14.82 -12.78
C GLY A 42 -19.66 15.82 -13.69
N ILE A 43 -20.03 17.00 -13.16
CA ILE A 43 -20.62 18.09 -13.96
C ILE A 43 -19.59 18.69 -14.92
N ASP A 44 -18.38 18.97 -14.43
CA ASP A 44 -17.31 19.59 -15.23
C ASP A 44 -16.89 18.70 -16.41
N VAL A 45 -16.76 17.39 -16.14
CA VAL A 45 -16.46 16.38 -17.15
C VAL A 45 -17.65 16.14 -18.08
N GLY A 46 -18.88 16.10 -17.56
CA GLY A 46 -20.10 15.81 -18.32
C GLY A 46 -20.60 16.96 -19.21
N GLY A 47 -20.28 18.21 -18.88
CA GLY A 47 -20.64 19.38 -19.67
C GLY A 47 -19.73 19.62 -20.89
N ASN A 48 -18.55 18.98 -20.93
CA ASN A 48 -17.54 19.25 -21.94
C ASN A 48 -17.40 18.10 -22.95
N GLN A 49 -17.90 18.32 -24.18
CA GLN A 49 -17.83 17.36 -25.28
C GLN A 49 -16.39 16.93 -25.63
N ALA A 50 -15.40 17.80 -25.44
CA ALA A 50 -13.99 17.47 -25.67
C ALA A 50 -13.46 16.49 -24.60
N ILE A 51 -13.85 16.69 -23.34
CA ILE A 51 -13.49 15.79 -22.24
C ILE A 51 -14.21 14.46 -22.44
N ILE A 52 -15.52 14.43 -22.72
CA ILE A 52 -16.28 13.18 -22.95
C ILE A 52 -15.68 12.33 -24.07
N ARG A 53 -15.29 12.96 -25.18
CA ARG A 53 -14.65 12.26 -26.31
C ARG A 53 -13.24 11.79 -25.97
N GLY A 54 -12.47 12.58 -25.22
CA GLY A 54 -11.15 12.19 -24.73
C GLY A 54 -11.19 11.11 -23.66
N LEU A 55 -12.23 11.08 -22.83
CA LEU A 55 -12.37 10.18 -21.68
C LEU A 55 -12.54 8.72 -22.09
N HIS A 56 -13.13 8.46 -23.25
CA HIS A 56 -13.19 7.09 -23.79
C HIS A 56 -11.79 6.57 -24.16
N SER A 57 -10.98 7.39 -24.84
CA SER A 57 -9.61 7.03 -25.23
C SER A 57 -8.67 6.94 -24.02
N ILE A 58 -8.66 7.98 -23.18
CA ILE A 58 -7.84 8.05 -21.98
C ILE A 58 -8.27 6.98 -20.97
N GLY A 59 -9.57 6.69 -20.89
CA GLY A 59 -10.11 5.64 -20.02
C GLY A 59 -9.64 4.25 -20.42
N LEU A 60 -9.63 3.92 -21.71
CA LEU A 60 -9.11 2.64 -22.20
C LEU A 60 -7.60 2.53 -21.97
N GLU A 61 -6.85 3.59 -22.25
CA GLU A 61 -5.40 3.62 -22.02
C GLU A 61 -5.06 3.44 -20.52
N ALA A 62 -5.72 4.21 -19.65
CA ALA A 62 -5.57 4.11 -18.21
C ALA A 62 -5.98 2.73 -17.66
N PHE A 63 -7.01 2.11 -18.24
CA PHE A 63 -7.44 0.77 -17.85
C PHE A 63 -6.37 -0.28 -18.17
N ILE A 64 -5.78 -0.23 -19.38
CA ILE A 64 -4.69 -1.13 -19.78
C ILE A 64 -3.48 -0.92 -18.87
N ILE A 65 -3.09 0.32 -18.60
CA ILE A 65 -1.97 0.64 -17.70
C ILE A 65 -2.24 0.09 -16.29
N THR A 66 -3.45 0.25 -15.77
CA THR A 66 -3.83 -0.24 -14.43
C THR A 66 -3.76 -1.76 -14.37
N LEU A 67 -4.31 -2.47 -15.37
CA LEU A 67 -4.22 -3.93 -15.44
C LEU A 67 -2.77 -4.41 -15.53
N ALA A 68 -1.97 -3.77 -16.39
CA ALA A 68 -0.56 -4.09 -16.55
C ALA A 68 0.21 -3.84 -15.24
N ALA A 69 -0.07 -2.73 -14.54
CA ALA A 69 0.56 -2.40 -13.27
C ALA A 69 0.18 -3.36 -12.15
N VAL A 70 -1.10 -3.74 -12.02
CA VAL A 70 -1.58 -4.70 -11.01
C VAL A 70 -1.02 -6.09 -11.28
N ALA A 71 -1.07 -6.55 -12.53
CA ALA A 71 -0.50 -7.83 -12.93
C ALA A 71 1.01 -7.85 -12.71
N GLY A 72 1.72 -6.80 -13.15
CA GLY A 72 3.16 -6.64 -12.97
C GLY A 72 3.57 -6.61 -11.49
N SER A 73 2.83 -5.87 -10.64
CA SER A 73 3.09 -5.81 -9.21
C SER A 73 2.89 -7.17 -8.53
N THR A 74 1.82 -7.89 -8.89
CA THR A 74 1.53 -9.22 -8.36
C THR A 74 2.59 -10.25 -8.78
N LEU A 75 2.99 -10.22 -10.07
CA LEU A 75 4.05 -11.08 -10.59
C LEU A 75 5.40 -10.76 -9.94
N ALA A 76 5.74 -9.49 -9.78
CA ALA A 76 6.97 -9.07 -9.11
C ALA A 76 7.00 -9.53 -7.64
N ALA A 77 5.88 -9.39 -6.92
CA ALA A 77 5.76 -9.90 -5.55
C ALA A 77 5.93 -11.42 -5.49
N TRP A 78 5.35 -12.15 -6.45
CA TRP A 78 5.49 -13.61 -6.53
C TRP A 78 6.93 -14.04 -6.84
N VAL A 79 7.60 -13.37 -7.78
CA VAL A 79 9.01 -13.61 -8.11
C VAL A 79 9.91 -13.32 -6.92
N LEU A 80 9.66 -12.21 -6.20
CA LEU A 80 10.41 -11.85 -5.00
C LEU A 80 10.24 -12.91 -3.91
N TRP A 81 9.00 -13.38 -3.69
CA TRP A 81 8.72 -14.45 -2.74
C TRP A 81 9.43 -15.76 -3.12
N TYR A 82 9.36 -16.15 -4.39
CA TYR A 82 10.04 -17.35 -4.89
C TYR A 82 11.57 -17.24 -4.75
N PHE A 83 12.15 -16.08 -5.08
CA PHE A 83 13.58 -15.84 -4.96
C PHE A 83 14.06 -15.85 -3.50
N LEU A 84 13.31 -15.22 -2.58
CA LEU A 84 13.57 -15.29 -1.14
C LEU A 84 13.45 -16.73 -0.61
N TYR A 85 12.43 -17.47 -1.03
CA TYR A 85 12.25 -18.87 -0.62
C TYR A 85 13.41 -19.76 -1.08
N ILE A 86 13.91 -19.57 -2.31
CA ILE A 86 15.06 -20.33 -2.83
C ILE A 86 16.36 -19.98 -2.12
N ARG A 87 16.53 -18.71 -1.71
CA ARG A 87 17.67 -18.28 -0.89
C ARG A 87 17.60 -18.86 0.51
N ASN A 88 16.44 -18.78 1.17
CA ASN A 88 16.24 -19.37 2.49
C ASN A 88 16.49 -20.89 2.48
N LYS A 89 16.12 -21.61 1.41
CA LYS A 89 16.41 -23.05 1.29
C LYS A 89 17.91 -23.35 1.14
N LYS A 90 18.66 -22.49 0.43
CA LYS A 90 20.13 -22.61 0.34
C LYS A 90 20.81 -22.31 1.68
N ASP A 91 20.38 -21.27 2.38
CA ASP A 91 20.96 -20.88 3.67
C ASP A 91 20.71 -21.98 4.74
N ASN A 92 19.53 -22.61 4.71
CA ASN A 92 19.19 -23.74 5.59
C ASN A 92 19.90 -25.06 5.22
N ALA A 93 20.27 -25.25 3.94
CA ALA A 93 20.98 -26.45 3.49
C ALA A 93 22.51 -26.34 3.64
N ILE A 94 23.06 -25.12 3.64
CA ILE A 94 24.49 -24.87 3.85
C ILE A 94 24.83 -24.78 5.35
N ASN A 95 23.86 -24.46 6.21
CA ASN A 95 24.04 -24.49 7.66
C ASN A 95 23.06 -25.47 8.34
N PRO A 96 23.29 -26.80 8.22
CA PRO A 96 22.40 -27.82 8.80
C PRO A 96 22.51 -27.96 10.33
N VAL A 97 23.26 -27.09 11.05
CA VAL A 97 23.62 -27.30 12.47
C VAL A 97 23.16 -26.15 13.38
N ARG A 98 22.06 -25.45 13.05
CA ARG A 98 21.53 -24.35 13.90
C ARG A 98 20.07 -24.54 14.37
N HIS A 99 19.37 -25.55 13.87
CA HIS A 99 17.97 -25.80 14.24
C HIS A 99 17.79 -26.93 15.26
N ASP A 100 18.74 -27.86 15.38
CA ASP A 100 18.63 -29.02 16.28
C ASP A 100 19.13 -28.73 17.70
N ASP A 101 20.11 -27.84 17.83
CA ASP A 101 20.73 -27.37 19.06
C ASP A 101 19.83 -26.41 19.85
N ALA A 102 19.01 -25.60 19.19
CA ALA A 102 18.00 -24.75 19.86
C ALA A 102 16.86 -25.57 20.49
N ASN A 103 16.48 -26.68 19.85
CA ASN A 103 15.46 -27.59 20.39
C ASN A 103 16.04 -28.54 21.47
N ALA A 104 17.31 -28.94 21.33
CA ALA A 104 17.99 -29.77 22.32
C ALA A 104 18.30 -29.03 23.65
N MET A 105 18.51 -27.71 23.62
CA MET A 105 18.65 -26.91 24.85
C MET A 105 17.32 -26.74 25.60
N ASN A 106 16.21 -26.54 24.88
CA ASN A 106 14.87 -26.45 25.48
C ASN A 106 14.42 -27.80 26.07
N GLY A 107 14.65 -28.91 25.36
CA GLY A 107 14.29 -30.25 25.86
C GLY A 107 15.05 -30.69 27.12
N LYS A 108 16.22 -30.12 27.41
CA LYS A 108 17.00 -30.42 28.62
C LYS A 108 16.61 -29.56 29.83
N GLU A 109 16.14 -28.33 29.62
CA GLU A 109 15.63 -27.48 30.72
C GLU A 109 14.25 -27.90 31.23
N VAL A 110 13.42 -28.54 30.39
CA VAL A 110 12.08 -29.00 30.82
C VAL A 110 12.14 -30.33 31.60
N GLN A 111 13.29 -31.02 31.59
CA GLN A 111 13.44 -32.36 32.19
C GLN A 111 14.38 -32.42 33.40
N SER A 112 14.92 -31.29 33.87
CA SER A 112 15.78 -31.24 35.07
C SER A 112 15.22 -30.37 36.18
#